data_AF-A0A848YS38-F1
#
_entry.id   AF-A0A848YS38-F1
#
_cell.length_a   1.000
_cell.length_b   1.000
_cell.length_c   1.000
_cell.angle_alpha   90.00
_cell.angle_beta   90.00
_cell.angle_gamma   90.00
#
_symmetry.space_group_name_H-M   'P 1'
#
loop_
_entity.id
_entity.type
_entity.pdbx_description
1 polymer ?
#
loop_
_entity_poly.entity_id
_entity_poly.type
_entity_poly.pdbx_seq_one_letter_code
_entity_poly.pdbx_strand_id
1 'polypeptide(L)'
;MRWFKLILTMIMLFLLPLGACLAETGSFVGEWQNTDLQTRGVTRMVITVTGNTLNVQTWGSCHPIDCDWGKVVGRSASNNRLTVVYNEENIESTMWLTLSDENHIEIKEKIHFTDGNSRPDRTTIYQFERVTDGVNGYTPRPGSAERKAILDGLRAWLKDKHGIDAVFVVIKLNVQNGFATTHVLPQSKDGSQHYEDIVAALKKDKDRWSVVEILNTHSNAEDDSGDP
;
A
#
# COMPACT_ATOMS: atom_id res chain seq x y z
N MET A 1 -18.37 68.32 -42.92
CA MET A 1 -17.77 68.56 -41.60
C MET A 1 -17.27 67.23 -41.06
N ARG A 2 -15.96 67.17 -40.81
CA ARG A 2 -15.24 66.00 -40.29
C ARG A 2 -15.41 66.02 -38.78
N TRP A 3 -15.99 64.99 -38.17
CA TRP A 3 -15.92 64.80 -36.72
C TRP A 3 -15.53 63.35 -36.39
N PHE A 4 -14.25 63.21 -36.01
CA PHE A 4 -13.60 62.19 -35.19
C PHE A 4 -13.73 60.69 -35.47
N LYS A 5 -12.55 60.12 -35.79
CA LYS A 5 -12.18 58.72 -35.58
C LYS A 5 -11.80 58.47 -34.11
N LEU A 6 -11.90 57.20 -33.70
CA LEU A 6 -11.23 56.50 -32.58
C LEU A 6 -11.84 56.63 -31.18
N ILE A 7 -12.36 55.50 -30.68
CA ILE A 7 -12.06 54.80 -29.40
C ILE A 7 -12.77 53.43 -29.56
N LEU A 8 -12.07 52.37 -29.96
CA LEU A 8 -11.36 51.41 -29.10
C LEU A 8 -12.19 50.11 -29.00
N THR A 9 -11.82 49.17 -29.88
CA THR A 9 -11.78 47.72 -29.66
C THR A 9 -12.36 47.15 -28.35
N MET A 10 -13.20 46.12 -28.53
CA MET A 10 -13.12 44.84 -27.81
C MET A 10 -13.69 44.78 -26.38
N ILE A 11 -15.00 44.53 -26.29
CA ILE A 11 -15.56 43.72 -25.18
C ILE A 11 -16.36 42.59 -25.83
N MET A 12 -15.63 41.70 -26.51
CA MET A 12 -16.03 40.30 -26.56
C MET A 12 -15.85 39.82 -25.12
N LEU A 13 -16.92 39.92 -24.33
CA LEU A 13 -17.01 39.30 -23.02
C LEU A 13 -16.98 37.80 -23.26
N PHE A 14 -15.76 37.28 -23.47
CA PHE A 14 -15.44 35.88 -23.37
C PHE A 14 -15.80 35.53 -21.93
N LEU A 15 -17.02 35.05 -21.74
CA LEU A 15 -17.37 34.17 -20.63
C LEU A 15 -16.42 32.98 -20.76
N LEU A 16 -15.20 33.15 -20.26
CA LEU A 16 -14.37 32.05 -19.83
C LEU A 16 -15.25 31.34 -18.80
N PRO A 17 -15.74 30.12 -19.07
CA PRO A 17 -16.27 29.33 -17.98
C PRO A 17 -15.11 29.26 -16.99
N LEU A 18 -15.33 29.81 -15.79
CA LEU A 18 -14.55 29.45 -14.62
C LEU A 18 -14.70 27.95 -14.53
N GLY A 19 -13.78 27.21 -15.16
CA GLY A 19 -13.66 25.79 -14.99
C GLY A 19 -13.54 25.62 -13.48
N ALA A 20 -14.58 25.06 -12.87
CA ALA A 20 -14.51 24.69 -11.48
C ALA A 20 -13.26 23.83 -11.34
N CYS A 21 -12.26 24.37 -10.64
CA CYS A 21 -11.12 23.59 -10.20
C CYS A 21 -11.71 22.43 -9.41
N LEU A 22 -11.62 21.21 -9.91
CA LEU A 22 -11.98 20.04 -9.13
C LEU A 22 -11.08 20.07 -7.89
N ALA A 23 -11.70 20.18 -6.72
CA ALA A 23 -11.00 20.35 -5.46
C ALA A 23 -9.89 19.27 -5.28
N GLU A 24 -8.71 19.71 -4.83
CA GLU A 24 -7.50 18.91 -4.57
C GLU A 24 -7.74 17.67 -3.68
N THR A 25 -8.89 17.58 -2.99
CA THR A 25 -9.34 16.44 -2.19
C THR A 25 -9.42 15.11 -2.94
N GLY A 26 -9.61 15.14 -4.27
CA GLY A 26 -9.68 13.93 -5.09
C GLY A 26 -8.38 13.12 -5.11
N SER A 27 -7.23 13.76 -4.87
CA SER A 27 -5.91 13.12 -4.94
C SER A 27 -5.72 11.99 -3.93
N PHE A 28 -6.38 12.04 -2.76
CA PHE A 28 -6.31 10.98 -1.76
C PHE A 28 -7.25 9.80 -2.03
N VAL A 29 -8.26 9.97 -2.87
CA VAL A 29 -9.29 8.94 -3.10
C VAL A 29 -8.65 7.70 -3.70
N GLY A 30 -8.95 6.54 -3.13
CA GLY A 30 -8.41 5.27 -3.58
C GLY A 30 -8.15 4.31 -2.43
N GLU A 31 -7.58 3.17 -2.80
CA GLU A 31 -7.14 2.15 -1.87
C GLU A 31 -5.61 2.25 -1.72
N TRP A 32 -5.16 2.13 -0.49
CA TRP A 32 -3.76 2.33 -0.11
C TRP A 32 -3.29 1.16 0.74
N GLN A 33 -2.06 0.72 0.52
CA GLN A 33 -1.45 -0.40 1.23
C GLN A 33 -0.10 0.01 1.80
N ASN A 34 0.21 -0.44 3.01
CA ASN A 34 1.51 -0.24 3.62
C ASN A 34 2.57 -1.02 2.82
N THR A 35 3.68 -0.37 2.50
CA THR A 35 4.79 -0.99 1.78
C THR A 35 5.59 -1.96 2.66
N ASP A 36 5.53 -1.80 3.99
CA ASP A 36 6.04 -2.78 4.96
C ASP A 36 5.02 -3.90 5.20
N LEU A 37 5.22 -5.03 4.53
CA LEU A 37 4.37 -6.22 4.67
C LEU A 37 4.50 -6.93 6.03
N GLN A 38 5.46 -6.53 6.86
CA GLN A 38 5.69 -7.05 8.21
C GLN A 38 5.28 -6.06 9.31
N THR A 39 4.58 -4.98 8.94
CA THR A 39 4.13 -3.97 9.89
C THR A 39 3.23 -4.57 10.98
N ARG A 40 3.44 -4.11 12.21
CA ARG A 40 2.56 -4.41 13.36
C ARG A 40 1.51 -3.32 13.60
N GLY A 41 1.49 -2.29 12.76
CA GLY A 41 0.59 -1.15 12.86
C GLY A 41 -0.44 -1.15 11.73
N VAL A 42 -0.64 0.02 11.11
CA VAL A 42 -1.61 0.20 10.03
C VAL A 42 -1.16 -0.55 8.77
N THR A 43 -2.03 -1.39 8.21
CA THR A 43 -1.72 -2.23 7.05
C THR A 43 -2.33 -1.70 5.76
N ARG A 44 -3.52 -1.10 5.81
CA ARG A 44 -4.22 -0.56 4.63
C ARG A 44 -5.20 0.54 5.00
N MET A 45 -5.56 1.34 4.00
CA MET A 45 -6.62 2.33 4.09
C MET A 45 -7.44 2.38 2.81
N VAL A 46 -8.70 2.78 2.93
CA VAL A 46 -9.59 3.08 1.81
C VAL A 46 -10.16 4.47 2.03
N ILE A 47 -9.92 5.36 1.08
CA ILE A 47 -10.34 6.75 1.13
C ILE A 47 -11.40 6.95 0.05
N THR A 48 -12.58 7.38 0.47
CA THR A 48 -13.75 7.60 -0.41
C THR A 48 -14.32 8.99 -0.21
N VAL A 49 -15.02 9.51 -1.21
CA VAL A 49 -15.79 10.76 -1.09
C VAL A 49 -17.27 10.43 -1.07
N THR A 50 -18.00 11.00 -0.12
CA THR A 50 -19.47 10.95 -0.09
C THR A 50 -19.98 12.38 0.08
N GLY A 51 -20.66 12.91 -0.95
CA GLY A 51 -20.97 14.34 -1.04
C GLY A 51 -19.67 15.16 -1.06
N ASN A 52 -19.47 15.98 -0.03
CA ASN A 52 -18.26 16.80 0.15
C ASN A 52 -17.35 16.28 1.27
N THR A 53 -17.59 15.06 1.77
CA THR A 53 -16.86 14.48 2.89
C THR A 53 -15.90 13.40 2.43
N LEU A 54 -14.62 13.56 2.77
CA LEU A 54 -13.62 12.51 2.67
C LEU A 54 -13.78 11.55 3.86
N ASN A 55 -14.06 10.30 3.55
CA ASN A 55 -14.17 9.22 4.52
C ASN A 55 -12.94 8.33 4.40
N VAL A 56 -12.26 8.10 5.53
CA VAL A 56 -11.08 7.25 5.61
C VAL A 56 -11.43 6.05 6.47
N GLN A 57 -11.29 4.86 5.90
CA GLN A 57 -11.40 3.61 6.63
C GLN A 57 -10.01 2.99 6.72
N THR A 58 -9.62 2.56 7.91
CA THR A 58 -8.26 2.11 8.22
C THR A 58 -8.31 0.70 8.81
N TRP A 59 -7.31 -0.11 8.48
CA TRP A 59 -7.14 -1.43 9.07
C TRP A 59 -5.73 -1.56 9.66
N GLY A 60 -5.66 -2.26 10.79
CA GLY A 60 -4.42 -2.58 11.49
C GLY A 60 -4.11 -4.07 11.45
N SER A 61 -2.82 -4.38 11.59
CA SER A 61 -2.28 -5.75 11.60
C SER A 61 -2.93 -6.58 12.70
N CYS A 62 -3.68 -7.61 12.29
CA CYS A 62 -4.30 -8.60 13.17
C CYS A 62 -4.24 -9.98 12.52
N HIS A 63 -4.35 -11.04 13.32
CA HIS A 63 -4.32 -12.40 12.82
C HIS A 63 -5.64 -13.14 13.07
N PRO A 64 -6.21 -13.86 12.08
CA PRO A 64 -5.70 -14.08 10.71
C PRO A 64 -6.10 -13.00 9.69
N ILE A 65 -6.96 -12.06 10.08
CA ILE A 65 -7.49 -10.99 9.24
C ILE A 65 -7.27 -9.67 9.97
N ASP A 66 -6.84 -8.65 9.23
CA ASP A 66 -6.62 -7.30 9.76
C ASP A 66 -7.87 -6.74 10.43
N CYS A 67 -7.68 -6.08 11.57
CA CYS A 67 -8.76 -5.47 12.33
C CYS A 67 -9.19 -4.17 11.66
N ASP A 68 -10.50 -3.99 11.50
CA ASP A 68 -11.09 -2.74 11.01
C ASP A 68 -11.15 -1.73 12.15
N TRP A 69 -10.50 -0.59 12.00
CA TRP A 69 -10.55 0.51 12.98
C TRP A 69 -11.80 1.39 12.78
N GLY A 70 -12.58 1.11 11.75
CA GLY A 70 -13.76 1.86 11.38
C GLY A 70 -13.47 3.00 10.41
N LYS A 71 -14.51 3.78 10.16
CA LYS A 71 -14.52 4.89 9.19
C LYS A 71 -14.61 6.22 9.92
N VAL A 72 -13.69 7.13 9.63
CA VAL A 72 -13.67 8.50 10.17
C VAL A 72 -13.66 9.54 9.06
N VAL A 73 -14.04 10.76 9.41
CA VAL A 73 -13.99 11.90 8.49
C VAL A 73 -12.60 12.51 8.49
N GLY A 74 -12.02 12.64 7.30
CA GLY A 74 -10.77 13.37 7.08
C GLY A 74 -10.94 14.87 7.26
N ARG A 75 -10.09 15.47 8.10
CA ARG A 75 -10.05 16.91 8.38
C ARG A 75 -8.86 17.52 7.65
N SER A 76 -9.11 18.61 6.93
CA SER A 76 -8.11 19.41 6.20
C SER A 76 -7.39 18.65 5.09
N ALA A 77 -8.03 18.55 3.92
CA ALA A 77 -7.40 18.16 2.66
C ALA A 77 -7.04 19.41 1.85
N SER A 78 -5.90 20.04 2.17
CA SER A 78 -5.38 21.18 1.42
C SER A 78 -3.86 21.12 1.45
N ASN A 79 -3.18 21.42 0.33
CA ASN A 79 -1.74 21.27 0.20
C ASN A 79 -1.32 19.83 0.56
N ASN A 80 -1.68 18.83 -0.26
CA ASN A 80 -1.19 17.45 -0.19
C ASN A 80 -1.21 16.73 1.17
N ARG A 81 -1.97 17.25 2.15
CA ARG A 81 -2.04 16.73 3.53
C ARG A 81 -3.47 16.44 3.91
N LEU A 82 -3.68 15.37 4.69
CA LEU A 82 -4.96 14.96 5.24
C LEU A 82 -4.77 14.53 6.69
N THR A 83 -5.60 15.01 7.61
CA THR A 83 -5.55 14.59 9.02
C THR A 83 -6.76 13.73 9.36
N VAL A 84 -6.55 12.60 10.02
CA VAL A 84 -7.62 11.76 10.58
C VAL A 84 -7.35 11.50 12.05
N VAL A 85 -8.42 11.37 12.83
CA VAL A 85 -8.34 11.11 14.27
C VAL A 85 -9.29 9.96 14.60
N TYR A 86 -8.73 8.90 15.18
CA TYR A 86 -9.45 7.79 15.77
C TYR A 86 -9.44 7.96 17.29
N ASN A 87 -10.62 7.92 17.91
CA ASN A 87 -10.77 8.03 19.35
C ASN A 87 -11.35 6.72 19.88
N GLU A 88 -10.56 6.06 20.72
CA GLU A 88 -11.00 4.97 21.58
C GLU A 88 -10.93 5.45 23.04
N GLU A 89 -11.59 4.75 23.96
CA GLU A 89 -11.85 5.23 25.34
C GLU A 89 -10.64 5.89 26.02
N ASN A 90 -9.45 5.29 25.88
CA ASN A 90 -8.21 5.78 26.50
C ASN A 90 -7.07 6.02 25.50
N ILE A 91 -7.38 6.07 24.21
CA ILE A 91 -6.38 6.13 23.13
C ILE A 91 -6.89 7.07 22.04
N GLU A 92 -6.15 8.15 21.80
CA GLU A 92 -6.33 9.00 20.63
C GLU A 92 -5.22 8.70 19.62
N SER A 93 -5.57 8.17 18.45
CA SER A 93 -4.65 8.02 17.32
C SER A 93 -4.91 9.13 16.31
N THR A 94 -3.96 10.05 16.19
CA THR A 94 -3.96 11.09 15.16
C THR A 94 -3.01 10.68 14.04
N MET A 95 -3.49 10.65 12.80
CA MET A 95 -2.65 10.43 11.63
C MET A 95 -2.62 11.66 10.73
N TRP A 96 -1.40 12.04 10.33
CA TRP A 96 -1.15 13.03 9.28
C TRP A 96 -0.66 12.29 8.04
N LEU A 97 -1.52 12.22 7.03
CA LEU A 97 -1.20 11.67 5.72
C LEU A 97 -0.65 12.80 4.86
N THR A 98 0.46 12.55 4.18
CA THR A 98 1.09 13.48 3.23
C THR A 98 1.31 12.74 1.92
N LEU A 99 0.71 13.23 0.83
CA LEU A 99 1.00 12.72 -0.52
C LEU A 99 2.41 13.16 -0.91
N SER A 100 3.30 12.19 -1.04
CA SER A 100 4.65 12.41 -1.59
C SER A 100 4.60 12.60 -3.10
N ASP A 101 3.69 11.86 -3.75
CA ASP A 101 3.31 12.00 -5.15
C ASP A 101 1.89 11.42 -5.36
N GLU A 102 1.49 11.14 -6.60
CA GLU A 102 0.18 10.58 -6.94
C GLU A 102 -0.06 9.15 -6.42
N ASN A 103 0.98 8.37 -6.17
CA ASN A 103 0.91 6.94 -5.82
C ASN A 103 1.55 6.61 -4.47
N HIS A 104 2.14 7.57 -3.77
CA HIS A 104 2.76 7.35 -2.47
C HIS A 104 2.24 8.31 -1.39
N ILE A 105 1.92 7.74 -0.22
CA ILE A 105 1.58 8.49 0.98
C ILE A 105 2.56 8.15 2.10
N GLU A 106 3.12 9.17 2.72
CA GLU A 106 3.70 9.03 4.07
C GLU A 106 2.59 9.28 5.11
N ILE A 107 2.50 8.41 6.11
CA ILE A 107 1.60 8.58 7.24
C ILE A 107 2.42 8.71 8.50
N LYS A 108 2.30 9.83 9.18
CA LYS A 108 2.77 9.97 10.57
C LYS A 108 1.59 9.71 11.50
N GLU A 109 1.65 8.62 12.25
CA GLU A 109 0.70 8.33 13.33
C GLU A 109 1.29 8.76 14.66
N LYS A 110 0.50 9.46 15.48
CA LYS A 110 0.78 9.70 16.89
C LYS A 110 -0.34 9.12 17.74
N ILE A 111 0.03 8.28 18.69
CA ILE A 111 -0.87 7.72 19.69
C ILE A 111 -0.66 8.48 21.00
N HIS A 112 -1.72 9.09 21.51
CA HIS A 112 -1.79 9.70 22.82
C HIS A 112 -2.61 8.82 23.76
N PHE A 113 -2.01 8.44 24.89
CA PHE A 113 -2.66 7.60 25.89
C PHE A 113 -3.22 8.47 27.01
N THR A 114 -4.53 8.33 27.26
CA THR A 114 -5.25 9.11 28.28
C THR A 114 -5.59 8.29 29.53
N ASP A 115 -5.17 7.01 29.57
CA ASP A 115 -5.23 6.22 30.81
C ASP A 115 -4.25 6.82 31.82
N GLY A 116 -4.74 7.17 33.01
CA GLY A 116 -4.02 7.92 34.06
C GLY A 116 -2.71 7.29 34.59
N ASN A 117 -2.18 6.27 33.91
CA ASN A 117 -0.88 5.63 34.12
C ASN A 117 0.18 6.10 33.10
N SER A 118 0.18 7.38 32.74
CA SER A 118 1.27 8.13 32.07
C SER A 118 2.14 7.34 31.08
N ARG A 119 1.53 6.58 30.16
CA ARG A 119 2.27 5.97 29.06
C ARG A 119 2.73 7.09 28.12
N PRO A 120 4.01 7.12 27.72
CA PRO A 120 4.47 8.14 26.81
C PRO A 120 3.78 7.97 25.45
N ASP A 121 3.48 9.10 24.82
CA ASP A 121 2.99 9.12 23.46
C ASP A 121 3.93 8.33 22.54
N ARG A 122 3.35 7.64 21.56
CA ARG A 122 4.11 6.92 20.54
C ARG A 122 3.93 7.60 19.20
N THR A 123 4.96 7.57 18.38
CA THR A 123 4.89 8.02 17.00
C THR A 123 5.44 6.95 16.09
N THR A 124 4.74 6.68 15.00
CA THR A 124 5.14 5.72 13.98
C THR A 124 4.96 6.37 12.62
N ILE A 125 5.91 6.12 11.72
CA ILE A 125 5.83 6.57 10.34
C ILE A 125 5.61 5.35 9.47
N TYR A 126 4.64 5.43 8.58
CA TYR A 126 4.37 4.40 7.59
C TYR A 126 4.51 4.97 6.18
N GLN A 127 4.88 4.11 5.25
CA GLN A 127 4.94 4.41 3.83
C GLN A 127 3.87 3.57 3.13
N PHE A 128 3.06 4.21 2.31
CA PHE A 128 1.93 3.59 1.64
C PHE A 128 2.04 3.79 0.13
N GLU A 129 1.68 2.75 -0.59
CA GLU A 129 1.51 2.78 -2.04
C GLU A 129 0.03 2.68 -2.40
N ARG A 130 -0.36 3.35 -3.50
CA ARG A 130 -1.69 3.23 -4.08
C ARG A 130 -1.84 1.85 -4.70
N VAL A 131 -2.93 1.16 -4.39
CA VAL A 131 -3.27 -0.09 -5.05
C VAL A 131 -3.73 0.24 -6.48
N THR A 132 -2.99 -0.24 -7.48
CA THR A 132 -3.33 -0.08 -8.90
C THR A 132 -3.63 -1.43 -9.54
N ASP A 133 -4.60 -1.47 -10.46
CA ASP A 133 -5.00 -2.68 -11.15
C ASP A 133 -3.97 -3.07 -12.22
N GLY A 134 -2.86 -3.70 -11.80
CA GLY A 134 -2.00 -4.54 -12.62
C GLY A 134 -1.09 -3.86 -13.65
N VAL A 135 -1.27 -2.56 -13.96
CA VAL A 135 -0.42 -1.85 -14.94
C VAL A 135 0.98 -1.59 -14.38
N ASN A 136 1.07 -1.13 -13.13
CA ASN A 136 2.34 -0.83 -12.45
C ASN A 136 2.79 -1.93 -11.48
N GLY A 137 2.13 -3.08 -11.53
CA GLY A 137 2.24 -4.12 -10.51
C GLY A 137 1.55 -3.73 -9.20
N TYR A 138 1.19 -4.72 -8.38
CA TYR A 138 0.58 -4.49 -7.08
C TYR A 138 0.88 -5.64 -6.11
N THR A 139 0.68 -5.40 -4.82
CA THR A 139 0.80 -6.45 -3.80
C THR A 139 -0.57 -7.00 -3.40
N PRO A 140 -0.92 -8.27 -3.70
CA PRO A 140 -2.17 -8.85 -3.22
C PRO A 140 -2.30 -8.76 -1.69
N ARG A 141 -3.46 -8.29 -1.23
CA ARG A 141 -3.74 -8.04 0.19
C ARG A 141 -3.54 -9.30 1.06
N PRO A 142 -3.03 -9.16 2.30
CA PRO A 142 -3.12 -10.22 3.31
C PRO A 142 -4.55 -10.79 3.40
N GLY A 143 -4.67 -12.11 3.48
CA GLY A 143 -5.96 -12.82 3.53
C GLY A 143 -6.75 -12.90 2.21
N SER A 144 -6.34 -12.21 1.14
CA SER A 144 -7.03 -12.30 -0.16
C SER A 144 -6.90 -13.68 -0.81
N ALA A 145 -7.91 -14.06 -1.60
CA ALA A 145 -7.91 -15.32 -2.34
C ALA A 145 -6.73 -15.44 -3.31
N GLU A 146 -6.36 -14.34 -3.97
CA GLU A 146 -5.22 -14.32 -4.89
C GLU A 146 -3.88 -14.48 -4.17
N ARG A 147 -3.65 -13.75 -3.08
CA ARG A 147 -2.44 -13.94 -2.25
C ARG A 147 -2.34 -15.39 -1.79
N LYS A 148 -3.46 -15.96 -1.33
CA LYS A 148 -3.52 -17.36 -0.93
C LYS A 148 -3.14 -18.28 -2.10
N ALA A 149 -3.72 -18.09 -3.29
CA ALA A 149 -3.45 -18.92 -4.45
C ALA A 149 -1.99 -18.86 -4.91
N ILE A 150 -1.35 -17.68 -4.87
CA ILE A 150 0.08 -17.52 -5.18
C ILE A 150 0.94 -18.29 -4.18
N LEU A 151 0.70 -18.08 -2.88
CA LEU A 151 1.46 -18.74 -1.82
C LEU A 151 1.21 -20.25 -1.77
N ASP A 152 0.02 -20.71 -2.15
CA ASP A 152 -0.28 -22.14 -2.29
C ASP A 152 0.51 -22.76 -3.45
N GLY A 153 0.67 -22.06 -4.58
CA GLY A 153 1.52 -22.48 -5.69
C GLY A 153 2.98 -22.65 -5.27
N LEU A 154 3.52 -21.68 -4.50
CA LEU A 154 4.87 -21.76 -3.96
C LEU A 154 5.02 -22.90 -2.93
N ARG A 155 4.03 -23.08 -2.06
CA ARG A 155 4.01 -24.18 -1.08
C ARG A 155 4.00 -25.55 -1.76
N ALA A 156 3.20 -25.71 -2.80
CA ALA A 156 3.13 -26.95 -3.57
C ALA A 156 4.47 -27.29 -4.21
N TRP A 157 5.16 -26.29 -4.79
CA TRP A 157 6.50 -26.48 -5.33
C TRP A 157 7.52 -26.88 -4.26
N LEU A 158 7.51 -26.19 -3.10
CA LEU A 158 8.43 -26.48 -1.99
C LEU A 158 8.21 -27.90 -1.44
N LYS A 159 6.94 -28.32 -1.35
CA LYS A 159 6.58 -29.67 -0.93
C LYS A 159 7.03 -30.73 -1.93
N ASP A 160 6.84 -30.50 -3.23
CA ASP A 160 7.25 -31.40 -4.31
C ASP A 160 8.77 -31.56 -4.39
N LYS A 161 9.51 -30.46 -4.34
CA LYS A 161 10.97 -30.46 -4.55
C LYS A 161 11.79 -30.80 -3.32
N HIS A 162 11.30 -30.42 -2.14
CA HIS A 162 12.09 -30.51 -0.90
C HIS A 162 11.38 -31.28 0.21
N GLY A 163 10.13 -31.72 0.01
CA GLY A 163 9.36 -32.42 1.05
C GLY A 163 8.89 -31.52 2.20
N ILE A 164 9.19 -30.21 2.15
CA ILE A 164 8.93 -29.24 3.22
C ILE A 164 7.48 -28.75 3.15
N ASP A 165 6.79 -28.79 4.29
CA ASP A 165 5.49 -28.13 4.48
C ASP A 165 5.69 -26.83 5.27
N ALA A 166 5.56 -25.69 4.58
CA ALA A 166 5.90 -24.39 5.14
C ALA A 166 4.71 -23.42 5.16
N VAL A 167 4.69 -22.56 6.17
CA VAL A 167 4.03 -21.26 6.12
C VAL A 167 5.06 -20.19 5.77
N PHE A 168 4.63 -19.10 5.14
CA PHE A 168 5.55 -18.09 4.63
C PHE A 168 5.39 -16.78 5.40
N VAL A 169 6.50 -16.28 5.92
CA VAL A 169 6.65 -14.87 6.26
C VAL A 169 6.99 -14.15 4.96
N VAL A 170 6.09 -13.29 4.48
CA VAL A 170 6.24 -12.65 3.16
C VAL A 170 7.00 -11.33 3.30
N ILE A 171 8.20 -11.26 2.72
CA ILE A 171 9.03 -10.06 2.70
C ILE A 171 8.64 -9.15 1.53
N LYS A 172 8.50 -9.72 0.33
CA LYS A 172 7.98 -9.03 -0.86
C LYS A 172 7.02 -9.93 -1.62
N LEU A 173 5.99 -9.32 -2.20
CA LEU A 173 5.08 -9.98 -3.13
C LEU A 173 4.59 -8.92 -4.12
N ASN A 174 4.83 -9.11 -5.40
CA ASN A 174 4.31 -8.24 -6.44
C ASN A 174 3.66 -9.07 -7.54
N VAL A 175 2.52 -8.62 -8.06
CA VAL A 175 1.79 -9.23 -9.17
C VAL A 175 1.72 -8.23 -10.31
N GLN A 176 2.14 -8.66 -11.49
CA GLN A 176 2.07 -7.87 -12.71
C GLN A 176 1.92 -8.78 -13.92
N ASN A 177 1.00 -8.44 -14.83
CA ASN A 177 0.86 -9.12 -16.14
C ASN A 177 0.76 -10.66 -16.06
N GLY A 178 0.08 -11.20 -15.04
CA GLY A 178 -0.07 -12.65 -14.85
C GLY A 178 1.16 -13.35 -14.25
N PHE A 179 2.16 -12.60 -13.80
CA PHE A 179 3.30 -13.07 -13.03
C PHE A 179 3.23 -12.57 -11.59
N ALA A 180 3.79 -13.34 -10.67
CA ALA A 180 3.99 -12.94 -9.28
C ALA A 180 5.47 -13.14 -8.92
N THR A 181 6.12 -12.12 -8.38
CA THR A 181 7.45 -12.26 -7.76
C THR A 181 7.29 -12.29 -6.25
N THR A 182 7.99 -13.21 -5.59
CA THR A 182 7.93 -13.40 -4.15
C THR A 182 9.32 -13.36 -3.55
N HIS A 183 9.48 -12.76 -2.38
CA HIS A 183 10.59 -13.00 -1.45
C HIS A 183 9.97 -13.41 -0.12
N VAL A 184 10.23 -14.64 0.33
CA VAL A 184 9.59 -15.21 1.52
C VAL A 184 10.62 -15.89 2.42
N LEU A 185 10.32 -15.92 3.72
CA LEU A 185 10.99 -16.79 4.69
C LEU A 185 10.05 -17.96 5.01
N PRO A 186 10.30 -19.17 4.49
CA PRO A 186 9.53 -20.34 4.85
C PRO A 186 9.84 -20.76 6.29
N GLN A 187 8.81 -21.20 7.01
CA GLN A 187 8.95 -21.76 8.35
C GLN A 187 7.91 -22.88 8.57
N SER A 188 8.15 -23.75 9.55
CA SER A 188 7.15 -24.75 9.95
C SER A 188 5.87 -24.07 10.48
N LYS A 189 4.75 -24.79 10.45
CA LYS A 189 3.44 -24.25 10.85
C LYS A 189 3.40 -23.73 12.31
N ASP A 190 4.18 -24.33 13.19
CA ASP A 190 4.37 -23.92 14.59
C ASP A 190 5.44 -22.83 14.77
N GLY A 191 6.14 -22.45 13.70
CA GLY A 191 7.21 -21.44 13.70
C GLY A 191 8.52 -21.90 14.34
N SER A 192 8.68 -23.18 14.69
CA SER A 192 9.90 -23.67 15.37
C SER A 192 11.08 -23.91 14.43
N GLN A 193 10.81 -24.21 13.15
CA GLN A 193 11.83 -24.41 12.11
C GLN A 193 11.76 -23.26 11.12
N HIS A 194 12.92 -22.72 10.77
CA HIS A 194 13.08 -21.71 9.73
C HIS A 194 13.95 -22.29 8.62
N TYR A 195 13.58 -22.00 7.37
CA TYR A 195 14.29 -22.46 6.18
C TYR A 195 14.97 -21.28 5.47
N GLU A 196 15.79 -21.59 4.48
CA GLU A 196 16.39 -20.59 3.59
C GLU A 196 15.32 -19.74 2.94
N ASP A 197 15.63 -18.45 2.75
CA ASP A 197 14.72 -17.55 2.07
C ASP A 197 14.56 -17.94 0.60
N ILE A 198 13.36 -17.73 0.06
CA ILE A 198 13.06 -18.09 -1.31
C ILE A 198 12.64 -16.83 -2.04
N VAL A 199 13.39 -16.51 -3.10
CA VAL A 199 12.96 -15.55 -4.12
C VAL A 199 12.51 -16.34 -5.35
N ALA A 200 11.27 -16.13 -5.80
CA ALA A 200 10.69 -16.91 -6.88
C ALA A 200 9.81 -16.06 -7.80
N ALA A 201 9.75 -16.44 -9.07
CA ALA A 201 8.74 -15.99 -10.00
C ALA A 201 7.72 -17.11 -10.22
N LEU A 202 6.44 -16.77 -10.15
CA LEU A 202 5.31 -17.63 -10.45
C LEU A 202 4.55 -17.08 -11.64
N LYS A 203 4.02 -17.97 -12.48
CA LYS A 203 3.14 -17.62 -13.59
C LYS A 203 1.74 -18.15 -13.34
N LYS A 204 0.74 -17.34 -13.66
CA LYS A 204 -0.67 -17.74 -13.66
C LYS A 204 -1.02 -18.46 -14.97
N ASP A 205 -1.52 -19.68 -14.85
CA ASP A 205 -2.19 -20.42 -15.92
C ASP A 205 -3.63 -20.73 -15.46
N LYS A 206 -4.60 -20.07 -16.08
CA LYS A 206 -6.01 -20.02 -15.62
C LYS A 206 -6.07 -19.58 -14.15
N ASP A 207 -6.49 -20.46 -13.25
CA ASP A 207 -6.62 -20.18 -11.81
C ASP A 207 -5.48 -20.81 -10.97
N ARG A 208 -4.43 -21.30 -11.61
CA ARG A 208 -3.29 -21.94 -10.95
C ARG A 208 -2.02 -21.11 -11.09
N TRP A 209 -1.35 -20.88 -9.97
CA TRP A 209 -0.02 -20.30 -9.92
C TRP A 209 1.02 -21.40 -9.81
N SER A 210 2.02 -21.37 -10.68
CA SER A 210 3.14 -22.32 -10.67
C SER A 210 4.46 -21.58 -10.66
N VAL A 211 5.41 -22.04 -9.87
CA VAL A 211 6.80 -21.55 -9.90
C VAL A 211 7.39 -21.81 -11.29
N VAL A 212 7.91 -20.77 -11.92
CA VAL A 212 8.60 -20.83 -13.21
C VAL A 212 10.10 -20.58 -13.07
N GLU A 213 10.52 -19.90 -12.00
CA GLU A 213 11.92 -19.57 -11.75
C GLU A 213 12.17 -19.39 -10.24
N ILE A 214 13.30 -19.89 -9.76
CA ILE A 214 13.86 -19.53 -8.45
C ILE A 214 15.01 -18.56 -8.72
N LEU A 215 14.95 -17.39 -8.11
CA LEU A 215 15.95 -16.35 -8.21
C LEU A 215 16.92 -16.58 -7.03
N ASN A 216 18.08 -17.16 -7.30
CA ASN A 216 19.07 -17.43 -6.24
C ASN A 216 19.47 -16.14 -5.53
N THR A 217 19.51 -16.16 -4.20
CA THR A 217 20.01 -15.06 -3.36
C THR A 217 21.54 -15.06 -3.24
N HIS A 218 22.20 -16.14 -3.65
CA HIS A 218 23.64 -16.17 -3.89
C HIS A 218 23.93 -15.59 -5.26
N SER A 219 24.40 -14.34 -5.27
CA SER A 219 25.12 -13.76 -6.39
C SER A 219 26.08 -14.79 -6.99
N ASN A 220 26.03 -14.94 -8.32
CA ASN A 220 27.19 -15.35 -9.11
C ASN A 220 28.32 -14.34 -8.82
N ALA A 221 29.02 -14.51 -7.70
CA ALA A 221 30.39 -14.06 -7.60
C ALA A 221 31.15 -15.05 -8.46
N GLU A 222 31.60 -14.59 -9.63
CA GLU A 222 32.52 -15.27 -10.52
C GLU A 222 33.61 -15.94 -9.68
N ASP A 223 33.58 -17.27 -9.64
CA ASP A 223 34.71 -18.09 -9.26
C ASP A 223 35.73 -18.02 -10.41
N ASP A 224 36.38 -16.85 -10.53
CA ASP A 224 37.64 -16.69 -11.25
C ASP A 224 38.77 -16.86 -10.24
N SER A 225 38.87 -18.06 -9.64
CA SER A 225 40.16 -18.57 -9.19
C SER A 225 40.77 -19.33 -10.37
N GLY A 226 41.32 -18.57 -11.32
CA GLY A 226 42.33 -19.09 -12.21
C GLY A 226 43.52 -19.60 -11.38
N ASP A 227 43.83 -20.88 -11.53
CA ASP A 227 45.16 -21.45 -11.29
C ASP A 227 45.27 -22.75 -12.10
N PRO A 228 46.46 -23.17 -12.59
CA PRO A 228 47.79 -22.90 -12.03
C PRO A 228 48.77 -22.12 -12.92
#